data_AF-A0A1G8C2R0-F1
#
_entry.id   AF-A0A1G8C2R0-F1
#
_cell.length_a   1.000
_cell.length_b   1.000
_cell.length_c   1.000
_cell.angle_alpha   90.00
_cell.angle_beta   90.00
_cell.angle_gamma   90.00
#
_symmetry.space_group_name_H-M   'P 1'
#
loop_
_entity.id
_entity.type
_entity.pdbx_description
1 polymer ?
#
loop_
_entity_poly.entity_id
_entity_poly.type
_entity_poly.pdbx_seq_one_letter_code
_entity_poly.pdbx_strand_id
1 'polypeptide(L)'
;MLTFEEKMKVITEAFPELTQKDVSLGRVNFQYEDSVYDKKNVVYHLHPNGNGYVYAGLISGYEADEKGYVNIRDFSEAELRTIIEASIDSLSAESIDQEMYLEEWINDNDQVLVLLKEGEEWNVYADTDLDGTFNSYPEAADYLEKEGFTKE
;
A
#
# COMPACT_ATOMS: atom_id res chain seq x y z
N MET A 1 -23.88 -3.23 -9.92
CA MET A 1 -23.13 -2.91 -11.16
C MET A 1 -23.38 -1.45 -11.53
N LEU A 2 -22.30 -0.66 -11.52
CA LEU A 2 -22.30 0.73 -11.96
C LEU A 2 -22.10 0.84 -13.48
N THR A 3 -22.65 1.88 -14.08
CA THR A 3 -22.39 2.29 -15.46
C THR A 3 -21.01 2.90 -15.63
N PHE A 4 -20.55 3.08 -16.88
CA PHE A 4 -19.29 3.76 -17.17
C PHE A 4 -19.24 5.17 -16.59
N GLU A 5 -20.30 5.96 -16.77
CA GLU A 5 -20.37 7.35 -16.28
C GLU A 5 -20.33 7.43 -14.76
N GLU A 6 -21.05 6.53 -14.07
CA GLU A 6 -21.01 6.46 -12.60
C GLU A 6 -19.62 6.10 -12.10
N LYS A 7 -18.94 5.13 -12.73
CA LYS A 7 -17.55 4.79 -12.37
C LYS A 7 -16.60 5.94 -12.61
N MET A 8 -16.69 6.59 -13.77
CA MET A 8 -15.89 7.78 -14.08
C MET A 8 -16.09 8.88 -13.03
N LYS A 9 -17.34 9.14 -12.65
CA LYS A 9 -17.66 10.13 -11.61
C LYS A 9 -17.04 9.76 -10.27
N VAL A 10 -17.24 8.52 -9.80
CA VAL A 10 -16.64 8.03 -8.55
C VAL A 10 -15.13 8.19 -8.57
N ILE A 11 -14.46 7.77 -9.66
CA ILE A 11 -13.01 7.83 -9.77
C ILE A 11 -12.51 9.28 -9.73
N THR A 12 -13.10 10.16 -10.54
CA THR A 12 -12.64 11.56 -10.68
C THR A 12 -12.97 12.44 -9.48
N GLU A 13 -14.05 12.14 -8.74
CA GLU A 13 -14.42 12.89 -7.53
C GLU A 13 -13.68 12.40 -6.28
N ALA A 14 -13.42 11.08 -6.17
CA ALA A 14 -12.82 10.49 -4.98
C ALA A 14 -11.30 10.45 -5.02
N PHE A 15 -10.69 10.36 -6.20
CA PHE A 15 -9.25 10.15 -6.38
C PHE A 15 -8.67 11.20 -7.36
N PRO A 16 -8.67 12.50 -6.98
CA PRO A 16 -8.14 13.57 -7.83
C PRO A 16 -6.65 13.43 -8.16
N GLU A 17 -5.90 12.63 -7.41
CA GLU A 17 -4.50 12.25 -7.64
C GLU A 17 -4.31 11.32 -8.85
N LEU A 18 -5.39 10.69 -9.35
CA LEU A 18 -5.31 9.84 -10.52
C LEU A 18 -5.37 10.63 -11.83
N THR A 19 -4.38 10.42 -12.69
CA THR A 19 -4.34 10.99 -14.02
C THR A 19 -5.08 10.10 -15.02
N GLN A 20 -6.11 10.66 -15.66
CA GLN A 20 -6.81 10.01 -16.76
C GLN A 20 -5.92 9.91 -18.02
N LYS A 21 -5.88 8.72 -18.63
CA LYS A 21 -5.27 8.49 -19.96
C LYS A 21 -6.27 7.80 -20.88
N ASP A 22 -6.62 8.47 -21.96
CA ASP A 22 -7.47 7.89 -23.00
C ASP A 22 -6.70 6.83 -23.79
N VAL A 23 -7.39 5.74 -24.12
CA VAL A 23 -6.84 4.64 -24.94
C VAL A 23 -7.82 4.29 -26.07
N SER A 24 -7.42 3.38 -26.95
CA SER A 24 -8.22 3.00 -28.10
C SER A 24 -9.61 2.46 -27.72
N LEU A 25 -10.56 2.59 -28.64
CA LEU A 25 -11.95 2.11 -28.49
C LEU A 25 -12.73 2.78 -27.35
N GLY A 26 -12.39 4.03 -27.02
CA GLY A 26 -13.08 4.82 -25.99
C GLY A 26 -12.85 4.30 -24.57
N ARG A 27 -11.83 3.46 -24.38
CA ARG A 27 -11.41 3.03 -23.05
C ARG A 27 -10.62 4.13 -22.37
N VAL A 28 -10.55 4.04 -21.05
CA VAL A 28 -9.81 4.95 -20.20
C VAL A 28 -8.97 4.16 -19.18
N ASN A 29 -7.75 4.63 -18.93
CA ASN A 29 -6.94 4.21 -17.80
C ASN A 29 -6.84 5.37 -16.79
N PHE A 30 -6.63 5.03 -15.52
CA PHE A 30 -6.27 5.98 -14.48
C PHE A 30 -4.93 5.59 -13.88
N GLN A 31 -4.02 6.55 -13.80
CA GLN A 31 -2.64 6.34 -13.38
C GLN A 31 -2.32 7.15 -12.13
N TYR A 32 -1.69 6.51 -11.16
CA TYR A 32 -1.04 7.19 -10.04
C TYR A 32 0.41 7.49 -10.43
N GLU A 33 0.70 8.76 -10.71
CA GLU A 33 1.99 9.17 -11.27
C GLU A 33 3.12 9.19 -10.23
N ASP A 34 2.75 9.32 -8.96
CA ASP A 34 3.65 9.34 -7.80
C ASP A 34 3.96 7.94 -7.25
N SER A 35 3.62 6.90 -8.00
CA SER A 35 3.95 5.51 -7.64
C SER A 35 5.44 5.34 -7.39
N VAL A 36 5.78 4.68 -6.29
CA VAL A 36 7.17 4.32 -5.93
C VAL A 36 7.68 3.13 -6.76
N TYR A 37 6.81 2.50 -7.55
CA TYR A 37 7.13 1.43 -8.48
C TYR A 37 7.01 1.90 -9.93
N ASP A 38 7.59 1.14 -10.87
CA ASP A 38 7.35 1.36 -12.32
C ASP A 38 5.86 1.23 -12.71
N LYS A 39 5.07 0.53 -11.89
CA LYS A 39 3.65 0.32 -12.09
C LYS A 39 2.86 1.58 -11.69
N LYS A 40 2.20 2.19 -12.66
CA LYS A 40 1.36 3.39 -12.44
C LYS A 40 -0.13 3.18 -12.65
N ASN A 41 -0.55 2.17 -13.42
CA ASN A 41 -1.97 1.96 -13.72
C ASN A 41 -2.69 1.42 -12.48
N VAL A 42 -3.63 2.22 -11.96
CA VAL A 42 -4.56 1.85 -10.89
C VAL A 42 -5.84 1.28 -11.51
N VAL A 43 -6.51 2.04 -12.37
CA VAL A 43 -7.65 1.53 -13.16
C VAL A 43 -7.19 1.29 -14.59
N TYR A 44 -7.44 0.10 -15.10
CA TYR A 44 -7.00 -0.35 -16.41
C TYR A 44 -8.18 -0.74 -17.30
N HIS A 45 -8.16 -0.23 -18.53
CA HIS A 45 -9.10 -0.57 -19.59
C HIS A 45 -10.58 -0.40 -19.19
N LEU A 46 -10.91 0.67 -18.46
CA LEU A 46 -12.31 1.00 -18.17
C LEU A 46 -13.03 1.26 -19.49
N HIS A 47 -13.94 0.36 -19.84
CA HIS A 47 -14.62 0.31 -21.12
C HIS A 47 -15.98 1.03 -21.02
N PRO A 48 -16.45 1.66 -22.10
CA PRO A 48 -17.79 2.28 -22.16
C PRO A 48 -18.97 1.36 -21.81
N ASN A 49 -18.75 0.05 -21.65
CA ASN A 49 -19.79 -0.91 -21.22
C ASN A 49 -19.84 -1.07 -19.69
N GLY A 50 -19.05 -0.29 -18.95
CA GLY A 50 -18.95 -0.32 -17.50
C GLY A 50 -17.95 -1.34 -16.95
N ASN A 51 -17.36 -2.22 -17.77
CA ASN A 51 -16.33 -3.14 -17.29
C ASN A 51 -14.94 -2.48 -17.23
N GLY A 52 -14.09 -2.94 -16.34
CA GLY A 52 -12.70 -2.51 -16.23
C GLY A 52 -11.94 -3.38 -15.25
N TYR A 53 -10.71 -2.98 -14.94
CA TYR A 53 -9.85 -3.70 -14.02
C TYR A 53 -9.18 -2.73 -13.05
N VAL A 54 -8.93 -3.17 -11.82
CA VAL A 54 -8.13 -2.41 -10.84
C VAL A 54 -6.90 -3.23 -10.45
N TYR A 55 -5.75 -2.59 -10.32
CA TYR A 55 -4.53 -3.26 -9.90
C TYR A 55 -4.59 -3.61 -8.41
N ALA A 56 -4.39 -4.86 -8.08
CA ALA A 56 -4.34 -5.38 -6.72
C ALA A 56 -3.17 -6.37 -6.53
N GLY A 57 -2.14 -6.31 -7.39
CA GLY A 57 -1.02 -7.26 -7.37
C GLY A 57 -0.14 -7.16 -6.12
N LEU A 58 -0.26 -6.07 -5.35
CA LEU A 58 0.42 -5.84 -4.07
C LEU A 58 -0.57 -5.86 -2.89
N ILE A 59 -1.84 -6.21 -3.13
CA ILE A 59 -2.89 -6.16 -2.10
C ILE A 59 -3.27 -7.59 -1.72
N SER A 60 -3.23 -7.89 -0.42
CA SER A 60 -3.71 -9.17 0.09
C SER A 60 -5.26 -9.24 0.11
N GLY A 61 -5.83 -10.43 -0.09
CA GLY A 61 -7.28 -10.65 0.05
C GLY A 61 -8.12 -10.42 -1.21
N TYR A 62 -7.53 -10.02 -2.34
CA TYR A 62 -8.22 -9.93 -3.63
C TYR A 62 -7.84 -11.08 -4.58
N GLU A 63 -8.82 -11.61 -5.31
CA GLU A 63 -8.59 -12.59 -6.39
C GLU A 63 -8.17 -11.85 -7.67
N ALA A 64 -6.87 -11.60 -7.79
CA ALA A 64 -6.27 -10.96 -8.96
C ALA A 64 -5.82 -11.99 -10.02
N ASP A 65 -5.79 -11.57 -11.29
CA ASP A 65 -5.22 -12.35 -12.38
C ASP A 65 -3.67 -12.42 -12.32
N GLU A 66 -3.05 -13.15 -13.24
CA GLU A 66 -1.57 -13.30 -13.32
C GLU A 66 -0.81 -11.96 -13.48
N LYS A 67 -1.51 -10.88 -13.84
CA LYS A 67 -0.94 -9.53 -14.00
C LYS A 67 -1.25 -8.62 -12.80
N GLY A 68 -1.90 -9.17 -11.78
CA GLY A 68 -2.30 -8.47 -10.56
C GLY A 68 -3.54 -7.60 -10.75
N TYR A 69 -4.44 -7.92 -11.68
CA TYR A 69 -5.67 -7.14 -11.91
C TYR A 69 -6.93 -7.87 -11.45
N VAL A 70 -7.82 -7.12 -10.82
CA VAL A 70 -9.16 -7.58 -10.40
C VAL A 70 -10.20 -7.00 -11.34
N ASN A 71 -11.11 -7.86 -11.82
CA ASN A 71 -12.21 -7.43 -12.68
C ASN A 71 -13.28 -6.72 -11.84
N ILE A 72 -13.61 -5.47 -12.20
CA ILE A 72 -14.55 -4.64 -11.42
C ILE A 72 -15.95 -4.57 -12.06
N ARG A 73 -16.32 -5.49 -12.97
CA ARG A 73 -17.60 -5.47 -13.69
C ARG A 73 -18.77 -5.22 -12.75
N ASP A 74 -18.90 -6.03 -11.71
CA ASP A 74 -20.10 -6.09 -10.88
C ASP A 74 -20.01 -5.29 -9.59
N PHE A 75 -18.89 -4.59 -9.36
CA PHE A 75 -18.63 -3.81 -8.14
C PHE A 75 -19.71 -2.75 -7.91
N SER A 76 -20.07 -2.60 -6.63
CA SER A 76 -20.77 -1.43 -6.10
C SER A 76 -19.84 -0.22 -6.01
N GLU A 77 -20.39 0.95 -5.71
CA GLU A 77 -19.58 2.16 -5.49
C GLU A 77 -18.62 2.00 -4.31
N ALA A 78 -19.08 1.39 -3.21
CA ALA A 78 -18.25 1.19 -2.03
C ALA A 78 -17.07 0.27 -2.34
N GLU A 79 -17.33 -0.89 -2.96
CA GLU A 79 -16.27 -1.83 -3.36
C GLU A 79 -15.29 -1.20 -4.35
N LEU A 80 -15.78 -0.38 -5.28
CA LEU A 80 -14.94 0.32 -6.25
C LEU A 80 -14.01 1.33 -5.56
N ARG A 81 -14.54 2.10 -4.61
CA ARG A 81 -13.72 3.05 -3.83
C ARG A 81 -12.66 2.31 -3.05
N THR A 82 -13.05 1.28 -2.29
CA THR A 82 -12.14 0.52 -1.43
C THR A 82 -10.99 -0.12 -2.21
N ILE A 83 -11.25 -0.73 -3.37
CA ILE A 83 -10.17 -1.35 -4.14
C ILE A 83 -9.24 -0.33 -4.81
N ILE A 84 -9.76 0.84 -5.20
CA ILE A 84 -8.94 1.89 -5.83
C ILE A 84 -8.05 2.55 -4.78
N GLU A 85 -8.60 2.86 -3.61
CA GLU A 85 -7.84 3.38 -2.46
C GLU A 85 -6.71 2.42 -2.08
N ALA A 86 -7.04 1.14 -1.84
CA ALA A 86 -6.03 0.13 -1.53
C ALA A 86 -4.97 -0.05 -2.64
N SER A 87 -5.34 0.17 -3.91
CA SER A 87 -4.41 0.15 -5.04
C SER A 87 -3.44 1.32 -5.00
N ILE A 88 -3.94 2.53 -4.75
CA ILE A 88 -3.12 3.74 -4.61
C ILE A 88 -2.20 3.59 -3.41
N ASP A 89 -2.74 3.17 -2.27
CA ASP A 89 -1.99 2.93 -1.04
C ASP A 89 -0.84 1.98 -1.34
N SER A 90 -1.11 0.81 -1.93
CA SER A 90 -0.09 -0.20 -2.25
C SER A 90 1.00 0.27 -3.23
N LEU A 91 0.78 1.39 -3.93
CA LEU A 91 1.73 2.00 -4.86
C LEU A 91 2.40 3.26 -4.28
N SER A 92 1.95 3.72 -3.12
CA SER A 92 2.43 4.95 -2.48
C SER A 92 3.63 4.70 -1.57
N ALA A 93 4.35 5.76 -1.21
CA ALA A 93 5.36 5.67 -0.17
C ALA A 93 4.75 5.41 1.22
N GLU A 94 3.51 5.87 1.47
CA GLU A 94 2.84 5.70 2.76
C GLU A 94 2.53 4.23 3.08
N SER A 95 2.32 3.36 2.09
CA SER A 95 2.22 1.92 2.36
C SER A 95 3.53 1.30 2.82
N ILE A 96 4.68 1.86 2.41
CA ILE A 96 5.99 1.40 2.89
C ILE A 96 6.10 1.69 4.39
N ASP A 97 5.59 2.84 4.84
CA ASP A 97 5.54 3.21 6.26
C ASP A 97 4.47 2.42 7.05
N GLN A 98 3.33 2.04 6.42
CA GLN A 98 2.30 1.23 7.08
C GLN A 98 2.62 -0.27 7.18
N GLU A 99 3.50 -0.80 6.31
CA GLU A 99 4.06 -2.15 6.44
C GLU A 99 5.36 -2.20 7.26
N MET A 100 6.01 -1.04 7.50
CA MET A 100 7.12 -0.95 8.44
C MET A 100 6.58 -1.07 9.86
N TYR A 101 6.78 -2.25 10.46
CA TYR A 101 6.64 -2.36 11.91
C TYR A 101 7.75 -1.53 12.55
N LEU A 102 7.41 -0.39 13.11
CA LEU A 102 8.32 0.51 13.82
C LEU A 102 7.85 0.65 15.28
N GLU A 103 8.75 0.41 16.22
CA GLU A 103 8.53 0.65 17.65
C GLU A 103 9.69 1.42 18.26
N GLU A 104 9.36 2.46 19.02
CA GLU A 104 10.33 3.19 19.84
C GLU A 104 10.42 2.57 21.24
N TRP A 105 11.65 2.42 21.70
CA TRP A 105 12.00 1.85 22.98
C TRP A 105 12.90 2.83 23.72
N ILE A 106 12.55 3.16 24.97
CA ILE A 106 13.24 4.16 25.79
C ILE A 106 13.80 3.52 27.06
N ASN A 107 14.98 3.98 27.51
CA ASN A 107 15.56 3.57 28.79
C ASN A 107 15.55 4.71 29.83
N ASP A 108 15.97 4.41 31.06
CA ASP A 108 16.02 5.35 32.19
C ASP A 108 16.94 6.58 31.96
N ASN A 109 17.76 6.59 30.90
CA ASN A 109 18.64 7.69 30.53
C ASN A 109 18.10 8.52 29.34
N ASP A 110 16.82 8.38 28.99
CA ASP A 110 16.17 9.01 27.83
C ASP A 110 16.82 8.64 26.48
N GLN A 111 17.54 7.51 26.40
CA GLN A 111 18.03 7.00 25.12
C GLN A 111 16.90 6.26 24.41
N VAL A 112 16.78 6.49 23.09
CA VAL A 112 15.77 5.86 22.25
C VAL A 112 16.44 4.91 21.26
N LEU A 113 15.90 3.70 21.17
CA LEU A 113 16.19 2.74 20.10
C LEU A 113 14.91 2.50 19.29
N VAL A 114 15.08 2.30 17.99
CA VAL A 114 14.00 2.03 17.04
C VAL A 114 14.08 0.58 16.60
N LEU A 115 13.05 -0.20 16.89
CA LEU A 115 12.89 -1.56 16.38
C LEU A 115 12.06 -1.52 15.10
N LEU A 116 12.66 -1.97 14.00
CA LEU A 116 12.12 -1.90 12.65
C LEU A 116 12.06 -3.29 12.01
N LYS A 117 10.93 -3.64 11.38
CA LYS A 117 10.87 -4.84 10.54
C LYS A 117 11.22 -4.50 9.10
N GLU A 118 12.30 -5.09 8.60
CA GLU A 118 12.77 -4.92 7.22
C GLU A 118 12.79 -6.29 6.52
N GLY A 119 11.78 -6.55 5.69
CA GLY A 119 11.59 -7.86 5.07
C GLY A 119 11.29 -8.96 6.08
N GLU A 120 12.19 -9.94 6.21
CA GLU A 120 12.10 -11.02 7.21
C GLU A 120 12.88 -10.72 8.50
N GLU A 121 13.71 -9.68 8.49
CA GLU A 121 14.59 -9.32 9.60
C GLU A 121 13.95 -8.27 10.51
N TRP A 122 14.38 -8.29 11.77
CA TRP A 122 14.00 -7.34 12.81
C TRP A 122 15.25 -6.59 13.24
N ASN A 123 15.35 -5.32 12.88
CA ASN A 123 16.52 -4.48 13.09
C ASN A 123 16.28 -3.51 14.25
N VAL A 124 17.29 -3.29 15.07
CA VAL A 124 17.29 -2.28 16.12
C VAL A 124 18.30 -1.21 15.74
N TYR A 125 17.87 0.05 15.74
CA TYR A 125 18.65 1.21 15.38
C TYR A 125 18.80 2.19 16.54
N ALA A 126 20.00 2.74 16.69
CA ALA A 126 20.26 3.94 17.48
C ALA A 126 20.39 5.12 16.52
N ASP A 127 19.36 5.98 16.45
CA ASP A 127 19.20 6.98 15.39
C ASP A 127 19.31 6.35 13.98
N THR A 128 20.46 6.49 13.33
CA THR A 128 20.74 5.93 11.98
C THR A 128 21.71 4.76 12.00
N ASP A 129 22.28 4.42 13.16
CA ASP A 129 23.27 3.36 13.29
C ASP A 129 22.58 2.04 13.66
N LEU A 130 22.88 0.98 12.91
CA LEU A 130 22.37 -0.37 13.18
C LEU A 130 23.04 -0.94 14.43
N ASP A 131 22.24 -1.25 15.44
CA ASP A 131 22.67 -1.78 16.73
C ASP A 131 22.55 -3.31 16.77
N GLY A 132 21.48 -3.88 16.19
CA GLY A 132 21.28 -5.32 16.10
C GLY A 132 20.31 -5.78 15.02
N THR A 133 20.46 -7.02 14.56
CA THR A 133 19.56 -7.69 13.60
C THR A 133 19.13 -9.04 14.16
N PHE A 134 17.83 -9.32 14.11
CA PHE A 134 17.20 -10.48 14.72
C PHE A 134 16.25 -11.18 13.74
N ASN A 135 16.01 -12.47 13.95
CA ASN A 135 15.16 -13.25 13.04
C ASN A 135 13.67 -13.19 13.41
N SER A 136 13.34 -12.64 14.57
CA SER A 136 11.96 -12.54 15.03
C SER A 136 11.77 -11.40 16.03
N TYR A 137 10.55 -10.87 16.10
CA TYR A 137 10.18 -9.85 17.07
C TYR A 137 10.50 -10.22 18.53
N PRO A 138 10.17 -11.45 19.02
CA PRO A 138 10.50 -11.80 20.41
C PRO A 138 11.99 -11.78 20.73
N GLU A 139 12.86 -12.11 19.76
CA GLU A 139 14.32 -12.04 19.96
C GLU A 139 14.80 -10.58 20.08
N ALA A 140 14.29 -9.71 19.21
CA ALA A 140 14.62 -8.28 19.24
C ALA A 140 14.08 -7.58 20.51
N ALA A 141 12.85 -7.91 20.93
CA ALA A 141 12.26 -7.40 22.16
C ALA A 141 13.01 -7.90 23.42
N ASP A 142 13.37 -9.18 23.49
CA ASP A 142 14.17 -9.74 24.59
C ASP A 142 15.56 -9.10 24.69
N TYR A 143 16.17 -8.75 23.55
CA TYR A 143 17.40 -7.96 23.52
C TYR A 143 17.21 -6.57 24.15
N LEU A 144 16.18 -5.82 23.72
CA LEU A 144 15.89 -4.48 24.22
C LEU A 144 15.57 -4.48 25.72
N GLU A 145 14.76 -5.43 26.18
CA GLU A 145 14.44 -5.60 27.61
C GLU A 145 15.70 -5.89 28.44
N LYS A 146 16.63 -6.70 27.94
CA LYS A 146 17.89 -7.02 28.62
C LYS A 146 18.85 -5.83 28.71
N GLU A 147 18.84 -4.98 27.69
CA GLU A 147 19.61 -3.72 27.68
C GLU A 147 18.93 -2.61 28.50
N GLY A 148 17.78 -2.89 29.12
CA GLY A 148 17.08 -1.97 30.03
C GLY A 148 16.19 -0.96 29.32
N PHE A 149 15.81 -1.22 28.08
CA PHE A 149 14.81 -0.43 27.36
C PHE A 149 13.41 -0.96 27.62
N THR A 150 12.44 -0.07 27.53
CA THR A 150 11.02 -0.37 27.62
C THR A 150 10.28 0.31 26.48
N LYS A 151 9.25 -0.36 25.96
CA LYS A 151 8.40 0.16 24.90
C LYS A 151 7.66 1.44 25.36
N GLU A 152 7.65 2.46 24.52
CA GLU A 152 6.88 3.70 24.72
C GLU A 152 5.38 3.52 24.40
#